data_AF-A0A183J474-F1
#
_entry.id   AF-A0A183J474-F1
#
_cell.length_a   1.000
_cell.length_b   1.000
_cell.length_c   1.000
_cell.angle_alpha   90.00
_cell.angle_beta   90.00
_cell.angle_gamma   90.00
#
_symmetry.space_group_name_H-M   'P 1'
#
loop_
_entity.id
_entity.type
_entity.pdbx_description
1 polymer ?
#
loop_
_entity_poly.entity_id
_entity_poly.type
_entity_poly.pdbx_seq_one_letter_code
_entity_poly.pdbx_strand_id
1 'polypeptide(L)'
;MCPTLFTSGDAAAAKASELLQSLSDVDNAVRRNQILAQAVELYCSAADHLNLPLVCLRLEQMHYYSGIIDLALTAAAKIDPFNLGSQYLADPENKGQIPEIRNMYSRRTSCYKCITDLFDRVVSTPASDLPVLRSDSPNEQLESLVRKCLASKDELCHTAVFDWMMERSFSEQILKCITLATLQVNSPFVEQYLYRKIHAHPLANERYMDLLWKLFEKNRQCMSAAQLLIVLAEKESTRIGLEQRILYLSRAIICAKSQPDGSIEQNELLQEAQDKFDVTAYFPFDNRKV
;
A
#
# COMPACT_ATOMS: atom_id res chain seq x y z
N MET A 1 -30.93 -33.80 -7.17
CA MET A 1 -29.64 -33.23 -6.71
C MET A 1 -29.39 -33.72 -5.29
N CYS A 2 -28.20 -34.23 -4.97
CA CYS A 2 -27.84 -34.71 -3.62
C CYS A 2 -27.38 -33.53 -2.76
N PRO A 3 -28.10 -33.17 -1.68
CA PRO A 3 -27.75 -32.03 -0.82
C PRO A 3 -26.42 -32.18 -0.06
N THR A 4 -25.83 -33.38 -0.05
CA THR A 4 -24.57 -33.69 0.65
C THR A 4 -23.31 -33.49 -0.21
N LEU A 5 -23.46 -33.31 -1.53
CA LEU A 5 -22.33 -33.11 -2.47
C LEU A 5 -22.36 -31.75 -3.18
N PHE A 6 -23.49 -31.03 -3.14
CA PHE A 6 -23.64 -29.74 -3.80
C PHE A 6 -24.17 -28.73 -2.79
N THR A 7 -23.28 -27.85 -2.32
CA THR A 7 -23.63 -26.82 -1.33
C THR A 7 -24.29 -25.63 -2.03
N SER A 8 -24.92 -24.75 -1.24
CA SER A 8 -25.39 -23.45 -1.74
C SER A 8 -24.24 -22.59 -2.28
N GLY A 9 -23.03 -22.74 -1.73
CA GLY A 9 -21.81 -22.09 -2.23
C GLY A 9 -21.41 -22.59 -3.62
N ASP A 10 -21.45 -23.90 -3.84
CA ASP A 10 -21.15 -24.50 -5.16
C ASP A 10 -22.16 -24.04 -6.22
N ALA A 11 -23.44 -23.98 -5.85
CA ALA A 11 -24.49 -23.45 -6.73
C ALA A 11 -24.27 -21.98 -7.09
N ALA A 12 -23.88 -21.15 -6.12
CA ALA A 12 -23.58 -19.74 -6.35
C ALA A 12 -22.33 -19.55 -7.23
N ALA A 13 -21.27 -20.32 -7.00
CA ALA A 13 -20.04 -20.27 -7.81
C ALA A 13 -20.27 -20.76 -9.24
N ALA A 14 -21.08 -21.80 -9.43
CA ALA A 14 -21.48 -22.29 -10.75
C ALA A 14 -22.29 -21.23 -11.50
N LYS A 15 -23.30 -20.64 -10.85
CA LYS A 15 -24.10 -19.55 -11.43
C LYS A 15 -23.25 -18.33 -11.78
N ALA A 16 -22.29 -17.95 -10.94
CA ALA A 16 -21.36 -16.88 -11.23
C ALA A 16 -20.51 -17.19 -12.47
N SER A 17 -20.05 -18.44 -12.63
CA SER A 17 -19.31 -18.89 -13.80
C SER A 17 -20.16 -18.85 -15.08
N GLU A 18 -21.42 -19.26 -15.02
CA GLU A 18 -22.38 -19.17 -16.13
C GLU A 18 -22.62 -17.72 -16.56
N LEU A 19 -22.78 -16.80 -15.59
CA LEU A 19 -22.89 -15.37 -15.88
C LEU A 19 -21.66 -14.84 -16.63
N LEU A 20 -20.44 -15.23 -16.20
CA LEU A 20 -19.22 -14.84 -16.91
C LEU A 20 -19.14 -15.41 -18.32
N GLN A 21 -19.60 -16.64 -18.54
CA GLN A 21 -19.63 -17.27 -19.87
C GLN A 21 -20.60 -16.55 -20.82
N SER A 22 -21.74 -16.07 -20.31
CA SER A 22 -22.74 -15.34 -21.11
C SER A 22 -22.26 -13.98 -21.63
N LEU A 23 -21.10 -13.49 -21.17
CA LEU A 23 -20.57 -12.18 -21.54
C LEU A 23 -20.02 -12.10 -22.97
N SER A 24 -19.81 -13.23 -23.66
CA SER A 24 -19.37 -13.24 -25.07
C SER A 24 -20.38 -12.56 -26.00
N ASP A 25 -21.66 -12.57 -25.60
CA ASP A 25 -22.77 -12.15 -26.44
C ASP A 25 -23.31 -10.75 -26.04
N VAL A 26 -22.58 -10.01 -25.19
CA VAL A 26 -23.03 -8.74 -24.60
C VAL A 26 -22.16 -7.57 -25.08
N ASP A 27 -22.66 -6.84 -26.07
CA ASP A 27 -21.98 -5.65 -26.62
C ASP A 27 -22.17 -4.38 -25.78
N ASN A 28 -23.22 -4.33 -24.95
CA ASN A 28 -23.52 -3.15 -24.13
C ASN A 28 -22.63 -3.11 -22.88
N ALA A 29 -21.74 -2.11 -22.80
CA ALA A 29 -20.81 -1.93 -21.69
C ALA A 29 -21.48 -1.79 -20.32
N VAL A 30 -22.63 -1.11 -20.22
CA VAL A 30 -23.37 -0.96 -18.96
C VAL A 30 -23.91 -2.31 -18.51
N ARG A 31 -24.56 -3.05 -19.42
CA ARG A 31 -25.10 -4.39 -19.12
C ARG A 31 -23.99 -5.38 -18.78
N ARG A 32 -22.87 -5.32 -19.50
CA ARG A 32 -21.68 -6.13 -19.21
C ARG A 32 -21.18 -5.87 -17.79
N ASN A 33 -21.06 -4.60 -17.38
CA ASN A 33 -20.66 -4.24 -16.01
C ASN A 33 -21.66 -4.72 -14.95
N GLN A 34 -22.97 -4.66 -15.22
CA GLN A 34 -24.00 -5.19 -14.31
C GLN A 34 -23.88 -6.71 -14.11
N ILE A 35 -23.67 -7.47 -15.20
CA ILE A 35 -23.48 -8.93 -15.13
C ILE A 35 -22.19 -9.28 -14.38
N LEU A 36 -21.10 -8.54 -14.63
CA LEU A 36 -19.84 -8.71 -13.91
C LEU A 36 -19.99 -8.44 -12.42
N ALA A 37 -20.69 -7.37 -12.04
CA ALA A 37 -20.98 -7.05 -10.65
C ALA A 37 -21.79 -8.16 -9.97
N GLN A 38 -22.83 -8.67 -10.64
CA GLN A 38 -23.65 -9.77 -10.13
C GLN A 38 -22.86 -11.08 -9.97
N ALA A 39 -21.98 -11.40 -10.93
CA ALA A 39 -21.12 -12.56 -10.83
C ALA A 39 -20.16 -12.46 -9.64
N VAL A 40 -19.58 -11.29 -9.40
CA VAL A 40 -18.70 -11.06 -8.24
C VAL A 40 -19.47 -11.13 -6.93
N GLU A 41 -20.68 -10.61 -6.84
CA GLU A 41 -21.52 -10.75 -5.65
C GLU A 41 -21.78 -12.23 -5.31
N LEU A 42 -22.07 -13.06 -6.32
CA LEU A 42 -22.23 -14.50 -6.14
C LEU A 42 -20.93 -15.17 -5.70
N TYR A 43 -19.78 -14.83 -6.30
CA TYR A 43 -18.49 -15.33 -5.83
C TYR A 43 -18.19 -14.90 -4.39
N CYS A 44 -18.45 -13.65 -4.01
CA CYS A 44 -18.31 -13.16 -2.64
C CYS A 44 -19.17 -13.97 -1.66
N SER A 45 -20.41 -14.29 -2.04
CA SER A 45 -21.30 -15.13 -1.24
C SER A 45 -20.73 -16.54 -1.00
N ALA A 46 -19.96 -17.07 -1.95
CA ALA A 46 -19.35 -18.40 -1.92
C ALA A 46 -17.85 -18.42 -1.56
N ALA A 47 -17.26 -17.29 -1.17
CA ALA A 47 -15.81 -17.09 -1.11
C ALA A 47 -15.02 -18.15 -0.30
N ASP A 48 -15.64 -18.79 0.70
CA ASP A 48 -15.03 -19.80 1.57
C ASP A 48 -14.73 -21.13 0.87
N HIS A 49 -15.38 -21.37 -0.27
CA HIS A 49 -15.28 -22.61 -1.05
C HIS A 49 -14.57 -22.39 -2.40
N LEU A 50 -14.11 -21.17 -2.69
CA LEU A 50 -13.51 -20.84 -3.97
C LEU A 50 -12.01 -21.15 -4.00
N ASN A 51 -11.55 -21.62 -5.15
CA ASN A 51 -10.16 -21.42 -5.55
C ASN A 51 -9.98 -19.95 -5.97
N LEU A 52 -9.71 -19.09 -4.99
CA LEU A 52 -9.62 -17.64 -5.17
C LEU A 52 -8.67 -17.24 -6.31
N PRO A 53 -7.42 -17.75 -6.41
CA PRO A 53 -6.53 -17.44 -7.53
C PRO A 53 -7.13 -17.72 -8.91
N LEU A 54 -7.81 -18.86 -9.07
CA LEU A 54 -8.42 -19.24 -10.35
C LEU A 54 -9.57 -18.30 -10.74
N VAL A 55 -10.40 -17.92 -9.76
CA VAL A 55 -11.52 -17.00 -9.99
C VAL A 55 -11.01 -15.60 -10.29
N CYS A 56 -9.99 -15.12 -9.57
CA CYS A 56 -9.35 -13.84 -9.84
C CYS A 56 -8.77 -13.77 -11.26
N LEU A 57 -8.11 -14.85 -11.74
CA LEU A 57 -7.60 -14.91 -13.10
C LEU A 57 -8.72 -14.82 -14.16
N ARG A 58 -9.88 -15.45 -13.91
CA ARG A 58 -11.05 -15.35 -14.81
C ARG A 58 -11.62 -13.93 -14.84
N LEU A 59 -11.75 -13.28 -13.68
CA LEU A 59 -12.22 -11.89 -13.60
C LEU A 59 -11.24 -10.92 -14.29
N GLU A 60 -9.96 -11.23 -14.23
CA GLU A 60 -8.92 -10.46 -14.90
C GLU A 60 -9.00 -10.56 -16.42
N GLN A 61 -9.25 -11.76 -16.97
CA GLN A 61 -9.53 -11.95 -18.40
C GLN A 61 -10.75 -11.13 -18.87
N MET A 62 -11.67 -10.81 -17.96
CA MET A 62 -12.82 -9.95 -18.24
C MET A 62 -12.54 -8.46 -17.97
N HIS A 63 -11.31 -8.11 -17.60
CA HIS A 63 -10.83 -6.79 -17.17
C HIS A 63 -11.62 -6.19 -15.99
N TYR A 64 -12.19 -7.04 -15.12
CA TYR A 64 -13.01 -6.62 -13.98
C TYR A 64 -12.20 -6.55 -12.66
N TYR A 65 -11.14 -5.74 -12.69
CA TYR A 65 -10.14 -5.63 -11.61
C TYR A 65 -10.71 -5.16 -10.27
N SER A 66 -11.69 -4.25 -10.32
CA SER A 66 -12.39 -3.76 -9.12
C SER A 66 -13.04 -4.92 -8.34
N GLY A 67 -13.61 -5.91 -9.04
CA GLY A 67 -14.22 -7.08 -8.43
C GLY A 67 -13.24 -8.08 -7.85
N ILE A 68 -12.00 -8.14 -8.36
CA ILE A 68 -10.93 -8.95 -7.77
C ILE A 68 -10.61 -8.46 -6.35
N ILE A 69 -10.55 -7.14 -6.16
CA ILE A 69 -10.31 -6.53 -4.84
C ILE A 69 -11.46 -6.85 -3.89
N ASP A 70 -12.72 -6.69 -4.32
CA ASP A 70 -13.88 -7.01 -3.48
C ASP A 70 -13.90 -8.47 -3.05
N LEU A 71 -13.61 -9.37 -3.99
CA LEU A 71 -13.59 -10.81 -3.72
C LEU A 71 -12.45 -11.19 -2.77
N ALA A 72 -11.25 -10.66 -2.98
CA ALA A 72 -10.10 -10.95 -2.11
C ALA A 72 -10.30 -10.41 -0.68
N LEU A 73 -10.83 -9.19 -0.54
CA LEU A 73 -11.20 -8.61 0.77
C LEU A 73 -12.30 -9.43 1.45
N THR A 74 -13.33 -9.84 0.71
CA THR A 74 -14.42 -10.65 1.24
C THR A 74 -13.91 -12.02 1.70
N ALA A 75 -13.10 -12.69 0.87
CA ALA A 75 -12.50 -13.97 1.20
C ALA A 75 -11.63 -13.87 2.47
N ALA A 76 -10.80 -12.83 2.58
CA ALA A 76 -9.97 -12.60 3.76
C ALA A 76 -10.80 -12.38 5.03
N ALA A 77 -11.88 -11.59 4.95
CA ALA A 77 -12.78 -11.32 6.07
C ALA A 77 -13.52 -12.58 6.55
N LYS A 78 -13.91 -13.47 5.64
CA LYS A 78 -14.58 -14.72 6.01
C LYS A 78 -13.62 -15.80 6.53
N ILE A 79 -12.38 -15.82 6.03
CA ILE A 79 -11.32 -16.71 6.53
C ILE A 79 -10.98 -16.42 8.00
N ASP A 80 -11.01 -15.14 8.40
CA ASP A 80 -10.62 -14.65 9.73
C ASP A 80 -11.66 -13.66 10.28
N PRO A 81 -12.86 -14.14 10.65
CA PRO A 81 -13.97 -13.26 11.05
C PRO A 81 -13.71 -12.54 12.39
N PHE A 82 -12.75 -13.03 13.18
CA PHE A 82 -12.36 -12.47 14.47
C PHE A 82 -11.10 -11.60 14.38
N ASN A 83 -10.58 -11.36 13.18
CA ASN A 83 -9.40 -10.52 12.93
C ASN A 83 -8.15 -10.97 13.72
N LEU A 84 -8.00 -12.27 13.98
CA LEU A 84 -6.87 -12.84 14.72
C LEU A 84 -5.56 -12.62 13.96
N GLY A 85 -5.59 -12.69 12.63
CA GLY A 85 -4.41 -12.50 11.79
C GLY A 85 -3.76 -11.12 11.94
N SER A 86 -4.53 -10.08 12.27
CA SER A 86 -3.98 -8.72 12.48
C SER A 86 -3.10 -8.63 13.72
N GLN A 87 -3.33 -9.48 14.73
CA GLN A 87 -2.48 -9.53 15.93
C GLN A 87 -1.03 -9.92 15.60
N TYR A 88 -0.80 -10.60 14.47
CA TYR A 88 0.54 -10.91 13.97
C TYR A 88 1.41 -9.66 13.76
N LEU A 89 0.81 -8.51 13.44
CA LEU A 89 1.53 -7.25 13.28
C LEU A 89 1.73 -6.48 14.59
N ALA A 90 0.93 -6.75 15.62
CA ALA A 90 0.96 -6.03 16.88
C ALA A 90 2.14 -6.47 17.77
N ASP A 91 2.55 -7.74 17.68
CA ASP A 91 3.62 -8.31 18.49
C ASP A 91 4.76 -8.83 17.60
N PRO A 92 5.72 -7.96 17.21
CA PRO A 92 6.81 -8.35 16.34
C PRO A 92 7.81 -9.31 17.00
N GLU A 93 7.91 -9.33 18.33
CA GLU A 93 8.86 -10.15 19.09
C GLU A 93 8.35 -11.58 19.26
N ASN A 94 7.03 -11.76 19.42
CA ASN A 94 6.39 -13.07 19.52
C ASN A 94 5.77 -13.55 18.20
N LYS A 95 6.24 -13.01 17.05
CA LYS A 95 5.73 -13.33 15.71
C LYS A 95 5.55 -14.83 15.50
N GLY A 96 4.29 -15.23 15.47
CA GLY A 96 3.89 -16.59 15.17
C GLY A 96 4.23 -17.62 16.25
N GLN A 97 4.51 -17.23 17.49
CA GLN A 97 4.56 -18.18 18.60
C GLN A 97 3.21 -18.87 18.82
N ILE A 98 2.11 -18.19 18.50
CA ILE A 98 0.75 -18.74 18.47
C ILE A 98 0.45 -19.25 17.05
N PRO A 99 0.36 -20.57 16.81
CA PRO A 99 0.15 -21.15 15.49
C PRO A 99 -1.13 -20.66 14.80
N GLU A 100 -2.19 -20.41 15.56
CA GLU A 100 -3.49 -19.96 15.06
C GLU A 100 -3.40 -18.56 14.44
N ILE A 101 -2.75 -17.61 15.13
CA ILE A 101 -2.52 -16.24 14.63
C ILE A 101 -1.68 -16.29 13.35
N ARG A 102 -0.61 -17.09 13.35
CA ARG A 102 0.25 -17.28 12.17
C ARG A 102 -0.53 -17.86 10.99
N ASN A 103 -1.39 -18.84 11.25
CA ASN A 103 -2.21 -19.46 10.23
C ASN A 103 -3.19 -18.45 9.61
N MET A 104 -3.91 -17.68 10.44
CA MET A 104 -4.86 -16.67 9.96
C MET A 104 -4.17 -15.57 9.17
N TYR A 105 -3.03 -15.07 9.67
CA TYR A 105 -2.19 -14.12 8.94
C TYR A 105 -1.81 -14.67 7.55
N SER A 106 -1.22 -15.88 7.50
CA SER A 106 -0.78 -16.50 6.24
C SER A 106 -1.92 -16.70 5.25
N ARG A 107 -3.11 -17.11 5.72
CA ARG A 107 -4.27 -17.34 4.85
C ARG A 107 -4.81 -16.02 4.29
N ARG A 108 -4.87 -14.95 5.11
CA ARG A 108 -5.26 -13.62 4.62
C ARG A 108 -4.25 -13.03 3.65
N THR A 109 -2.96 -13.14 3.94
CA THR A 109 -1.90 -12.72 3.01
C THR A 109 -2.02 -13.42 1.66
N SER A 110 -2.43 -14.69 1.64
CA SER A 110 -2.69 -15.42 0.40
C SER A 110 -3.86 -14.83 -0.42
N CYS A 111 -4.87 -14.25 0.24
CA CYS A 111 -5.93 -13.51 -0.45
C CYS A 111 -5.40 -12.22 -1.07
N TYR A 112 -4.65 -11.41 -0.32
CA TYR A 112 -4.10 -10.15 -0.84
C TYR A 112 -3.03 -10.36 -1.90
N LYS A 113 -2.40 -11.55 -1.94
CA LYS A 113 -1.51 -11.91 -3.06
C LYS A 113 -2.22 -11.83 -4.41
N CYS A 114 -3.51 -12.16 -4.49
CA CYS A 114 -4.28 -11.99 -5.73
C CYS A 114 -4.38 -10.51 -6.16
N ILE A 115 -4.38 -9.58 -5.20
CA ILE A 115 -4.39 -8.13 -5.45
C ILE A 115 -3.00 -7.66 -5.90
N THR A 116 -1.93 -8.07 -5.22
CA THR A 116 -0.57 -7.66 -5.59
C THR A 116 -0.14 -8.25 -6.93
N ASP A 117 -0.54 -9.49 -7.24
CA ASP A 117 -0.30 -10.13 -8.53
C ASP A 117 -1.07 -9.40 -9.65
N LEU A 118 -2.28 -8.89 -9.37
CA LEU A 118 -3.02 -8.02 -10.28
C LEU A 118 -2.26 -6.70 -10.51
N PHE A 119 -1.73 -6.08 -9.45
CA PHE A 119 -0.96 -4.85 -9.60
C PHE A 119 0.28 -5.06 -10.47
N ASP A 120 1.00 -6.18 -10.29
CA ASP A 120 2.13 -6.53 -11.15
C ASP A 120 1.75 -6.61 -12.62
N ARG A 121 0.59 -7.22 -12.92
CA ARG A 121 0.10 -7.33 -14.30
C ARG A 121 -0.34 -6.00 -14.86
N VAL A 122 -1.03 -5.16 -14.09
CA VAL A 122 -1.41 -3.79 -14.52
C VAL A 122 -0.18 -2.95 -14.82
N VAL A 123 0.85 -2.99 -13.95
CA VAL A 123 2.11 -2.26 -14.17
C VAL A 123 2.87 -2.78 -15.39
N SER A 124 2.80 -4.09 -15.65
CA SER A 124 3.51 -4.72 -16.77
C SER A 124 2.75 -4.61 -18.10
N THR A 125 1.48 -4.21 -18.10
CA THR A 125 0.67 -4.07 -19.33
C THR A 125 1.15 -2.87 -20.14
N PRO A 126 1.67 -3.06 -21.37
CA PRO A 126 2.04 -1.93 -22.22
C PRO A 126 0.79 -1.17 -22.69
N ALA A 127 0.93 0.13 -22.89
CA ALA A 127 -0.17 1.01 -23.32
C ALA A 127 -0.86 0.55 -24.63
N SER A 128 -0.15 -0.21 -25.47
CA SER A 128 -0.65 -0.79 -26.73
C SER A 128 -1.67 -1.90 -26.54
N ASP A 129 -1.63 -2.60 -25.41
CA ASP A 129 -2.43 -3.80 -25.15
C ASP A 129 -3.68 -3.47 -24.33
N LEU A 130 -3.86 -2.19 -23.96
CA LEU A 130 -5.10 -1.73 -23.35
C LEU A 130 -6.23 -1.71 -24.39
N PRO A 131 -7.41 -2.25 -24.06
CA PRO A 131 -8.57 -2.13 -24.91
C PRO A 131 -8.84 -0.65 -25.23
N VAL A 132 -8.97 -0.31 -26.53
CA VAL A 132 -9.23 1.05 -27.07
C VAL A 132 -10.41 1.76 -26.38
N LEU A 133 -11.31 1.00 -25.75
CA LEU A 133 -12.46 1.46 -25.00
C LEU A 133 -12.15 2.04 -23.60
N ARG A 134 -10.89 2.05 -23.14
CA ARG A 134 -10.51 2.63 -21.84
C ARG A 134 -9.83 3.98 -22.02
N SER A 135 -10.38 4.99 -21.36
CA SER A 135 -9.82 6.35 -21.29
C SER A 135 -8.60 6.45 -20.37
N ASP A 136 -8.49 5.54 -19.40
CA ASP A 136 -7.56 5.69 -18.29
C ASP A 136 -6.22 5.01 -18.63
N SER A 137 -5.14 5.72 -18.38
CA SER A 137 -3.79 5.17 -18.45
C SER A 137 -3.60 4.03 -17.43
N PRO A 138 -2.67 3.08 -17.67
CA PRO A 138 -2.39 2.01 -16.69
C PRO A 138 -2.05 2.56 -15.29
N ASN A 139 -1.48 3.76 -15.23
CA ASN A 139 -1.16 4.46 -13.98
C ASN A 139 -2.41 4.96 -13.24
N GLU A 140 -3.36 5.58 -13.93
CA GLU A 140 -4.64 6.01 -13.33
C GLU A 140 -5.46 4.80 -12.87
N GLN A 141 -5.40 3.72 -13.65
CA GLN A 141 -6.03 2.46 -13.27
C GLN A 141 -5.41 1.87 -12.00
N LEU A 142 -4.09 1.78 -11.93
CA LEU A 142 -3.38 1.33 -10.73
C LEU A 142 -3.72 2.21 -9.53
N GLU A 143 -3.72 3.52 -9.69
CA GLU A 143 -4.05 4.48 -8.62
C GLU A 143 -5.48 4.25 -8.09
N SER A 144 -6.45 4.03 -8.98
CA SER A 144 -7.83 3.71 -8.62
C SER A 144 -7.95 2.41 -7.82
N LEU A 145 -7.20 1.37 -8.24
CA LEU A 145 -7.18 0.09 -7.54
C LEU A 145 -6.53 0.17 -6.16
N VAL A 146 -5.38 0.85 -6.05
CA VAL A 146 -4.72 1.10 -4.76
C VAL A 146 -5.65 1.89 -3.83
N ARG A 147 -6.30 2.94 -4.34
CA ARG A 147 -7.27 3.75 -3.58
C ARG A 147 -8.40 2.88 -3.05
N LYS A 148 -8.91 1.93 -3.84
CA LYS A 148 -9.95 1.00 -3.42
C LYS A 148 -9.47 0.09 -2.28
N CYS A 149 -8.26 -0.46 -2.37
CA CYS A 149 -7.69 -1.26 -1.28
C CYS A 149 -7.54 -0.44 0.01
N LEU A 150 -7.03 0.79 -0.10
CA LEU A 150 -6.80 1.68 1.04
C LEU A 150 -8.08 2.31 1.61
N ALA A 151 -9.22 2.16 0.94
CA ALA A 151 -10.53 2.52 1.48
C ALA A 151 -11.12 1.41 2.38
N SER A 152 -10.49 0.23 2.41
CA SER A 152 -10.90 -0.85 3.31
C SER A 152 -10.54 -0.54 4.78
N LYS A 153 -11.12 -1.31 5.71
CA LYS A 153 -10.78 -1.24 7.14
C LYS A 153 -9.74 -2.30 7.55
N ASP A 154 -9.05 -2.86 6.55
CA ASP A 154 -8.24 -4.06 6.70
C ASP A 154 -6.75 -3.72 6.75
N GLU A 155 -6.18 -3.71 7.96
CA GLU A 155 -4.76 -3.39 8.17
C GLU A 155 -3.80 -4.31 7.40
N LEU A 156 -4.14 -5.61 7.26
CA LEU A 156 -3.29 -6.56 6.55
C LEU A 156 -3.33 -6.32 5.04
N CYS A 157 -4.48 -5.97 4.49
CA CYS A 157 -4.60 -5.55 3.09
C CYS A 157 -3.73 -4.32 2.83
N HIS A 158 -3.84 -3.30 3.68
CA HIS A 158 -3.03 -2.08 3.56
C HIS A 158 -1.54 -2.39 3.65
N THR A 159 -1.15 -3.24 4.61
CA THR A 159 0.24 -3.70 4.76
C THR A 159 0.74 -4.39 3.48
N ALA A 160 -0.04 -5.29 2.89
CA ALA A 160 0.32 -5.97 1.65
C ALA A 160 0.48 -5.00 0.47
N VAL A 161 -0.40 -4.00 0.37
CA VAL A 161 -0.30 -2.93 -0.64
C VAL A 161 0.96 -2.09 -0.42
N PHE A 162 1.21 -1.63 0.81
CA PHE A 162 2.39 -0.84 1.12
C PHE A 162 3.68 -1.62 0.89
N ASP A 163 3.72 -2.90 1.26
CA ASP A 163 4.86 -3.78 0.99
C ASP A 163 5.12 -3.88 -0.52
N TRP A 164 4.09 -4.19 -1.31
CA TRP A 164 4.18 -4.27 -2.76
C TRP A 164 4.72 -2.98 -3.39
N MET A 165 4.21 -1.83 -2.94
CA MET A 165 4.65 -0.54 -3.46
C MET A 165 6.10 -0.23 -3.06
N MET A 166 6.49 -0.51 -1.82
CA MET A 166 7.83 -0.25 -1.32
C MET A 166 8.89 -1.11 -2.01
N GLU A 167 8.57 -2.35 -2.34
CA GLU A 167 9.44 -3.24 -3.11
C GLU A 167 9.71 -2.72 -4.54
N ARG A 168 8.78 -1.96 -5.11
CA ARG A 168 8.84 -1.44 -6.49
C ARG A 168 9.10 0.06 -6.57
N SER A 169 9.43 0.69 -5.44
CA SER A 169 9.63 2.13 -5.28
C SER A 169 10.81 2.73 -6.08
N PHE A 170 11.54 1.91 -6.84
CA PHE A 170 12.57 2.37 -7.79
C PHE A 170 11.98 3.07 -9.02
N SER A 171 10.68 2.93 -9.28
CA SER A 171 9.98 3.70 -10.31
C SER A 171 9.42 4.99 -9.73
N GLU A 172 9.78 6.15 -10.29
CA GLU A 172 9.22 7.46 -9.92
C GLU A 172 7.68 7.46 -9.95
N GLN A 173 7.09 6.66 -10.83
CA GLN A 173 5.63 6.52 -10.95
C GLN A 173 5.04 5.80 -9.74
N ILE A 174 5.69 4.72 -9.28
CA ILE A 174 5.26 3.98 -8.10
C ILE A 174 5.47 4.85 -6.86
N LEU A 175 6.55 5.62 -6.79
CA LEU A 175 6.76 6.61 -5.73
C LEU A 175 5.66 7.69 -5.73
N LYS A 176 5.25 8.17 -6.90
CA LYS A 176 4.11 9.09 -7.05
C LYS A 176 2.81 8.42 -6.62
N CYS A 177 2.54 7.18 -7.00
CA CYS A 177 1.36 6.44 -6.57
C CYS A 177 1.37 6.19 -5.05
N ILE A 178 2.51 5.86 -4.44
CA ILE A 178 2.67 5.77 -2.98
C ILE A 178 2.29 7.10 -2.38
N THR A 179 2.88 8.18 -2.88
CA THR A 179 2.63 9.53 -2.38
C THR A 179 1.15 9.90 -2.56
N LEU A 180 0.54 9.72 -3.72
CA LEU A 180 -0.87 10.04 -3.96
C LEU A 180 -1.81 9.16 -3.14
N ALA A 181 -1.59 7.85 -3.07
CA ALA A 181 -2.43 6.94 -2.31
C ALA A 181 -2.33 7.21 -0.80
N THR A 182 -1.12 7.41 -0.30
CA THR A 182 -0.86 7.70 1.11
C THR A 182 -1.35 9.10 1.49
N LEU A 183 -1.21 10.08 0.58
CA LEU A 183 -1.60 11.46 0.84
C LEU A 183 -3.08 11.76 0.52
N GLN A 184 -3.75 11.06 -0.39
CA GLN A 184 -5.16 11.33 -0.70
C GLN A 184 -6.12 10.45 0.10
N VAL A 185 -5.73 9.21 0.43
CA VAL A 185 -6.66 8.22 1.01
C VAL A 185 -6.66 8.24 2.54
N ASN A 186 -5.75 8.99 3.19
CA ASN A 186 -5.65 9.08 4.66
C ASN A 186 -5.78 7.70 5.32
N SER A 187 -5.02 6.71 4.85
CA SER A 187 -5.04 5.40 5.48
C SER A 187 -4.65 5.54 6.95
N PRO A 188 -5.44 5.01 7.91
CA PRO A 188 -5.12 5.12 9.33
C PRO A 188 -3.93 4.23 9.74
N PHE A 189 -3.48 3.34 8.86
CA PHE A 189 -2.47 2.32 9.17
C PHE A 189 -1.07 2.69 8.66
N VAL A 190 -0.93 3.74 7.83
CA VAL A 190 0.35 4.07 7.19
C VAL A 190 1.43 4.45 8.20
N GLU A 191 1.10 5.29 9.18
CA GLU A 191 2.08 5.75 10.17
C GLU A 191 2.61 4.58 11.00
N GLN A 192 1.71 3.74 11.53
CA GLN A 192 2.08 2.53 12.27
C GLN A 192 2.88 1.54 11.41
N TYR A 193 2.53 1.37 10.14
CA TYR A 193 3.29 0.56 9.20
C TYR A 193 4.71 1.08 9.02
N LEU A 194 4.89 2.39 8.83
CA LEU A 194 6.21 3.01 8.66
C LEU A 194 7.07 2.83 9.91
N TYR A 195 6.52 3.07 11.12
CA TYR A 195 7.24 2.81 12.37
C TYR A 195 7.70 1.35 12.46
N ARG A 196 6.80 0.39 12.19
CA ARG A 196 7.17 -1.04 12.22
C ARG A 196 8.31 -1.35 11.24
N LYS A 197 8.30 -0.78 10.03
CA LYS A 197 9.38 -0.99 9.04
C LYS A 197 10.69 -0.31 9.43
N ILE A 198 10.63 0.87 10.03
CA ILE A 198 11.81 1.59 10.53
C ILE A 198 12.50 0.75 11.62
N HIS A 199 11.73 0.23 12.58
CA HIS A 199 12.25 -0.62 13.66
C HIS A 199 12.74 -1.99 13.15
N ALA A 200 12.06 -2.59 12.18
CA ALA A 200 12.45 -3.88 11.62
C ALA A 200 13.74 -3.84 10.78
N HIS A 201 14.15 -2.66 10.28
CA HIS A 201 15.28 -2.49 9.38
C HIS A 201 16.25 -1.37 9.82
N PRO A 202 16.86 -1.45 11.03
CA PRO A 202 17.63 -0.34 11.61
C PRO A 202 18.78 0.15 10.72
N LEU A 203 19.40 -0.76 9.96
CA LEU A 203 20.53 -0.48 9.06
C LEU A 203 20.11 0.00 7.66
N ALA A 204 18.83 -0.06 7.30
CA ALA A 204 18.36 0.20 5.94
C ALA A 204 16.91 0.74 5.92
N ASN A 205 16.63 1.72 6.79
CA ASN A 205 15.30 2.30 6.97
C ASN A 205 15.13 3.72 6.39
N GLU A 206 16.11 4.24 5.67
CA GLU A 206 16.12 5.63 5.17
C GLU A 206 14.88 5.93 4.34
N ARG A 207 14.49 4.99 3.47
CA ARG A 207 13.29 5.12 2.61
C ARG A 207 11.98 5.23 3.40
N TYR A 208 11.88 4.56 4.55
CA TYR A 208 10.67 4.60 5.37
C TYR A 208 10.62 5.90 6.18
N MET A 209 11.76 6.35 6.69
CA MET A 209 11.89 7.65 7.35
C MET A 209 11.61 8.80 6.37
N ASP A 210 12.07 8.68 5.12
CA ASP A 210 11.82 9.66 4.06
C ASP A 210 10.31 9.79 3.74
N LEU A 211 9.58 8.68 3.72
CA LEU A 211 8.13 8.71 3.57
C LEU A 211 7.41 9.25 4.82
N LEU A 212 7.92 8.95 6.01
CA LEU A 212 7.31 9.37 7.26
C LEU A 212 7.35 10.89 7.45
N TRP A 213 8.46 11.58 7.13
CA TRP A 213 8.48 13.04 7.25
C TRP A 213 7.54 13.71 6.24
N LYS A 214 7.40 13.15 5.02
CA LYS A 214 6.45 13.63 4.00
C LYS A 214 5.01 13.49 4.49
N LEU A 215 4.70 12.40 5.19
CA LEU A 215 3.41 12.19 5.82
C LEU A 215 3.15 13.27 6.89
N PHE A 216 4.12 13.52 7.78
CA PHE A 216 4.00 14.56 8.81
C PHE A 216 3.80 15.96 8.22
N GLU A 217 4.57 16.34 7.19
CA GLU A 217 4.44 17.63 6.52
C GLU A 217 3.03 17.83 5.96
N LYS A 218 2.49 16.79 5.31
CA LYS A 218 1.14 16.80 4.75
C LYS A 218 0.06 16.85 5.82
N ASN A 219 0.27 16.19 6.96
CA ASN A 219 -0.62 16.25 8.13
C ASN A 219 -0.45 17.54 8.96
N ARG A 220 0.36 18.50 8.51
CA ARG A 220 0.69 19.76 9.22
C ARG A 220 1.43 19.54 10.55
N GLN A 221 2.05 18.38 10.74
CA GLN A 221 2.90 18.05 11.89
C GLN A 221 4.35 18.50 11.62
N CYS A 222 4.55 19.80 11.45
CA CYS A 222 5.82 20.36 10.98
C CYS A 222 6.99 20.12 11.95
N MET A 223 6.74 20.10 13.25
CA MET A 223 7.76 19.82 14.27
C MET A 223 8.31 18.40 14.16
N SER A 224 7.42 17.40 14.09
CA SER A 224 7.80 16.00 13.92
C SER A 224 8.54 15.77 12.59
N ALA A 225 8.11 16.45 11.51
CA ALA A 225 8.82 16.42 10.24
C ALA A 225 10.24 16.99 10.35
N ALA A 226 10.41 18.16 10.99
CA ALA A 226 11.72 18.80 11.17
C ALA A 226 12.68 17.94 11.99
N GLN A 227 12.21 17.38 13.11
CA GLN A 227 12.99 16.45 13.94
C GLN A 227 13.48 15.25 13.13
N LEU A 228 12.57 14.61 12.39
CA LEU A 228 12.91 13.43 11.58
C LEU A 228 13.89 13.75 10.44
N LEU A 229 13.75 14.93 9.83
CA LEU A 229 14.66 15.41 8.78
C LEU A 229 16.08 15.65 9.31
N ILE A 230 16.22 16.19 10.53
CA ILE A 230 17.53 16.34 11.19
C ILE A 230 18.16 14.96 11.43
N VAL A 231 17.39 14.01 11.99
CA VAL A 231 17.88 12.64 12.22
C VAL A 231 18.30 11.97 10.90
N LEU A 232 17.53 12.18 9.82
CA LEU A 232 17.87 11.69 8.48
C LEU A 232 19.16 12.31 7.94
N ALA A 233 19.37 13.61 8.16
CA ALA A 233 20.56 14.33 7.73
C ALA A 233 21.82 13.90 8.49
N GLU A 234 21.69 13.39 9.71
CA GLU A 234 22.81 12.90 10.52
C GLU A 234 23.10 11.41 10.31
N LYS A 235 22.06 10.61 10.05
CA LYS A 235 22.15 9.16 9.94
C LYS A 235 23.33 8.72 9.07
N GLU A 236 24.19 7.87 9.61
CA GLU A 236 25.25 7.23 8.84
C GLU A 236 24.62 6.29 7.80
N SER A 237 24.73 6.66 6.52
CA SER A 237 24.17 5.89 5.42
C SER A 237 24.95 6.17 4.14
N THR A 238 25.31 5.11 3.42
CA THR A 238 25.93 5.20 2.09
C THR A 238 24.95 5.64 1.01
N ARG A 239 23.65 5.67 1.31
CA ARG A 239 22.58 6.06 0.39
C ARG A 239 22.25 7.56 0.44
N ILE A 240 22.63 8.24 1.52
CA ILE A 240 22.35 9.66 1.73
C ILE A 240 23.63 10.47 1.55
N GLY A 241 23.82 10.99 0.34
CA GLY A 241 24.91 11.89 0.00
C GLY A 241 24.76 13.29 0.61
N LEU A 242 25.83 14.10 0.52
CA LEU A 242 25.88 15.44 1.11
C LEU A 242 24.76 16.35 0.62
N GLU A 243 24.48 16.36 -0.69
CA GLU A 243 23.41 17.16 -1.30
C GLU A 243 22.03 16.84 -0.69
N GLN A 244 21.73 15.55 -0.50
CA GLN A 244 20.48 15.12 0.12
C GLN A 244 20.41 15.54 1.60
N ARG A 245 21.53 15.54 2.33
CA ARG A 245 21.59 16.03 3.73
C ARG A 245 21.31 17.53 3.79
N ILE A 246 21.90 18.31 2.89
CA ILE A 246 21.63 19.75 2.76
C ILE A 246 20.14 19.97 2.47
N LEU A 247 19.55 19.18 1.57
CA LEU A 247 18.12 19.25 1.28
C LEU A 247 17.26 18.95 2.52
N TYR A 248 17.58 17.89 3.27
CA TYR A 248 16.85 17.56 4.50
C TYR A 248 16.94 18.68 5.54
N LEU A 249 18.13 19.23 5.79
CA LEU A 249 18.33 20.32 6.74
C LEU A 249 17.62 21.60 6.29
N SER A 250 17.70 21.95 5.01
CA SER A 250 16.96 23.10 4.46
C SER A 250 15.45 22.96 4.65
N ARG A 251 14.92 21.74 4.45
CA ARG A 251 13.50 21.44 4.65
C ARG A 251 13.13 21.45 6.14
N ALA A 252 14.00 20.96 7.02
CA ALA A 252 13.81 21.01 8.46
C ALA A 252 13.67 22.46 8.95
N ILE A 253 14.53 23.38 8.47
CA ILE A 253 14.45 24.81 8.77
C ILE A 253 13.11 25.40 8.32
N ILE A 254 12.64 25.07 7.12
CA ILE A 254 11.34 25.53 6.60
C ILE A 254 10.20 25.01 7.48
N CYS A 255 10.21 23.72 7.82
CA CYS A 255 9.20 23.11 8.68
C CYS A 255 9.21 23.75 10.09
N ALA A 256 10.38 23.96 10.69
CA ALA A 256 10.50 24.60 12.00
C ALA A 256 10.01 26.07 11.99
N LYS A 257 10.18 26.81 10.89
CA LYS A 257 9.69 28.20 10.76
C LYS A 257 8.19 28.33 10.45
N SER A 258 7.53 27.24 10.07
CA SER A 258 6.15 27.29 9.58
C SER A 258 5.08 27.47 10.67
N GLN A 259 5.43 27.30 11.95
CA GLN A 259 4.53 27.48 13.08
C GLN A 259 4.56 28.93 13.59
N PRO A 260 3.40 29.58 13.80
CA PRO A 260 3.31 31.01 14.08
C PRO A 260 3.76 31.43 15.49
N ASP A 261 3.70 30.52 16.47
CA ASP A 261 4.07 30.78 17.87
C ASP A 261 5.35 30.00 18.22
N GLY A 262 6.48 30.71 18.27
CA GLY A 262 7.81 30.15 18.55
C GLY A 262 7.94 29.59 19.96
N SER A 263 7.67 28.30 20.15
CA SER A 263 7.96 27.62 21.42
C SER A 263 9.47 27.53 21.66
N ILE A 264 9.90 27.31 22.91
CA ILE A 264 11.32 27.10 23.24
C ILE A 264 11.88 25.93 22.44
N GLU A 265 11.15 24.81 22.40
CA GLU A 265 11.52 23.61 21.64
C GLU A 265 11.65 23.89 20.13
N GLN A 266 10.81 24.77 19.57
CA GLN A 266 10.89 25.17 18.17
C GLN A 266 12.14 25.99 17.87
N ASN A 267 12.48 26.93 18.77
CA ASN A 267 13.68 27.75 18.60
C ASN A 267 14.96 26.92 18.75
N GLU A 268 14.98 25.97 19.70
CA GLU A 268 16.09 25.03 19.87
C GLU A 268 16.27 24.16 18.62
N LEU A 269 15.19 23.55 18.11
CA LEU A 269 15.22 22.73 16.90
C LEU A 269 15.65 23.53 15.67
N LEU A 270 15.19 24.78 15.55
CA LEU A 270 15.57 25.67 14.46
C LEU A 270 17.06 26.00 14.51
N GLN A 271 17.57 26.35 15.69
CA GLN A 271 18.99 26.64 15.88
C GLN A 271 19.83 25.41 15.53
N GLU A 272 19.43 24.24 16.02
CA GLU A 272 20.10 22.97 15.75
C GLU A 272 20.17 22.67 14.23
N ALA A 273 19.05 22.86 13.52
CA ALA A 273 18.99 22.66 12.08
C ALA A 273 19.87 23.65 11.31
N GLN A 274 19.92 24.91 11.74
CA GLN A 274 20.75 25.96 11.14
C GLN A 274 22.23 25.70 11.33
N ASP A 275 22.66 25.39 12.56
CA ASP A 275 24.06 25.09 12.87
C ASP A 275 24.56 23.91 12.02
N LYS A 276 23.76 22.85 11.92
CA LYS A 276 24.06 21.68 11.09
C LYS A 276 24.07 22.01 9.60
N PHE A 277 23.12 22.84 9.14
CA PHE A 277 23.07 23.27 7.74
C PHE A 277 24.34 24.05 7.37
N ASP A 278 24.75 24.99 8.20
CA ASP A 278 25.94 25.81 7.96
C ASP A 278 27.20 24.95 7.92
N VAL A 279 27.39 24.03 8.87
CA VAL A 279 28.52 23.10 8.82
C VAL A 279 28.52 22.27 7.54
N THR A 280 27.36 21.72 7.17
CA THR A 280 27.22 20.82 6.01
C THR A 280 27.39 21.56 4.67
N ALA A 281 26.92 22.81 4.59
CA ALA A 281 26.94 23.63 3.38
C ALA A 281 28.27 24.37 3.17
N TYR A 282 28.95 24.79 4.25
CA TYR A 282 30.20 25.56 4.17
C TYR A 282 31.48 24.70 4.29
N PHE A 283 31.41 23.46 4.82
CA PHE A 283 32.55 22.51 4.84
C PHE A 283 32.46 21.30 3.87
N PRO A 284 32.05 21.41 2.58
CA PRO A 284 32.08 20.28 1.65
C PRO A 284 33.48 19.73 1.32
N PHE A 285 34.56 20.47 1.63
CA PHE A 285 35.88 20.27 1.03
C PHE A 285 36.92 19.53 1.88
N ASP A 286 36.61 19.15 3.13
CA ASP A 286 37.65 18.60 4.03
C ASP A 286 37.66 17.07 4.20
N ASN A 287 36.72 16.33 3.59
CA ASN A 287 36.69 14.86 3.66
C ASN A 287 37.11 14.15 2.36
N ARG A 288 38.19 14.63 1.74
CA ARG A 288 39.08 13.79 0.91
C ARG A 288 40.41 13.59 1.64
N LYS A 289 40.39 12.74 2.68
CA LYS A 289 41.51 12.10 3.44
C LYS A 289 40.88 11.74 4.79
N VAL A 290 40.61 10.49 5.15
CA VAL A 290 41.49 9.32 5.29
C VAL A 290 40.63 8.06 5.18
#